data_AF-A0A1I5W5X1-F1
#
_entry.id   AF-A0A1I5W5X1-F1
#
_cell.length_a   1.000
_cell.length_b   1.000
_cell.length_c   1.000
_cell.angle_alpha   90.00
_cell.angle_beta   90.00
_cell.angle_gamma   90.00
#
_symmetry.space_group_name_H-M   'P 1'
#
loop_
_entity.id
_entity.type
_entity.pdbx_description
1 polymer ?
#
loop_
_entity_poly.entity_id
_entity_poly.type
_entity_poly.pdbx_seq_one_letter_code
_entity_poly.pdbx_strand_id
1 'polypeptide(L)' 'HALNNQLLRAVLADQEAWEWATFEDAQTLPVRFAEPGMVLA' A
#
# COMPACT_ATOMS: atom_id res chain seq x y z
N HIS A 1 8.86 -16.33 6.79
CA HIS A 1 9.15 -14.89 7.02
C HIS A 1 10.37 -14.36 6.26
N ALA A 2 11.40 -15.18 5.98
CA ALA A 2 12.63 -14.72 5.32
C ALA A 2 12.39 -14.03 3.96
N LEU A 3 11.72 -14.71 3.02
CA LEU A 3 11.50 -14.18 1.67
C LEU A 3 10.64 -12.90 1.66
N ASN A 4 9.57 -12.86 2.45
CA ASN A 4 8.72 -11.66 2.56
C ASN A 4 9.50 -10.45 3.10
N ASN A 5 10.40 -10.67 4.06
CA ASN A 5 11.23 -9.58 4.59
C ASN A 5 12.26 -9.10 3.57
N GLN A 6 12.85 -10.02 2.79
CA GLN A 6 13.76 -9.65 1.70
C GLN A 6 13.06 -8.78 0.65
N LEU A 7 11.83 -9.13 0.26
CA LEU A 7 11.03 -8.32 -0.65
C LEU A 7 10.76 -6.93 -0.08
N LEU A 8 10.26 -6.83 1.16
CA LEU A 8 9.96 -5.53 1.79
C LEU A 8 11.21 -4.65 1.86
N ARG A 9 12.36 -5.22 2.21
CA ARG A 9 13.64 -4.49 2.27
C ARG A 9 14.10 -4.00 0.91
N ALA A 10 13.90 -4.80 -0.15
CA ALA A 10 14.24 -4.40 -1.50
C ALA A 10 13.38 -3.22 -1.97
N VAL A 11 12.06 -3.27 -1.77
CA VAL A 11 11.14 -2.19 -2.15
C VAL A 11 11.46 -0.89 -1.39
N LEU A 12 11.72 -0.98 -0.08
CA LEU A 12 12.01 0.21 0.73
C LEU A 12 13.38 0.83 0.41
N ALA A 13 14.33 0.06 -0.12
CA ALA A 13 15.65 0.55 -0.51
C ALA A 13 15.64 1.30 -1.85
N ASP A 14 14.70 0.97 -2.74
CA ASP A 14 14.53 1.63 -4.03
C ASP A 14 13.50 2.76 -3.91
N GLN A 15 13.97 3.99 -3.66
CA GLN A 15 13.11 5.14 -3.42
C GLN A 15 12.32 5.59 -4.67
N GLU A 16 12.73 5.18 -5.87
CA GLU A 16 11.98 5.47 -7.11
C GLU A 16 10.81 4.49 -7.32
N ALA A 17 10.77 3.39 -6.56
CA ALA A 17 9.73 2.36 -6.66
C ALA A 17 8.48 2.65 -5.82
N TRP A 18 8.48 3.71 -5.00
CA TRP A 18 7.33 4.07 -4.16
C TRP A 18 7.33 5.56 -3.78
N GLU A 19 6.15 6.04 -3.37
CA GLU A 19 6.00 7.38 -2.81
C GLU A 19 5.00 7.38 -1.65
N TRP A 20 5.08 8.40 -0.79
CA TRP A 20 4.03 8.65 0.19
C TRP A 20 2.86 9.34 -0.49
N ALA A 21 1.65 8.87 -0.20
CA ALA A 21 0.41 9.50 -0.67
C ALA A 21 -0.53 9.76 0.52
N THR A 22 -1.19 10.90 0.48
CA THR A 22 -2.26 11.28 1.42
C THR A 22 -3.52 11.61 0.63
N PHE A 23 -4.68 11.24 1.17
CA PHE A 23 -5.98 11.52 0.57
C PHE A 23 -6.74 12.47 1.50
N GLU A 24 -6.98 13.70 1.06
CA GLU A 24 -7.73 14.71 1.84
C GLU A 24 -9.22 14.38 1.88
N ASP A 25 -9.73 13.78 0.80
CA ASP A 25 -11.12 13.33 0.69
C ASP A 25 -11.18 11.80 0.74
N ALA A 26 -11.89 11.27 1.73
CA ALA A 26 -12.12 9.84 1.89
C ALA A 26 -12.79 9.18 0.66
N GLN A 27 -13.56 9.93 -0.14
CA GLN A 27 -14.16 9.42 -1.38
C GLN A 27 -13.13 9.11 -2.48
N THR A 28 -11.92 9.66 -2.36
CA THR A 28 -10.81 9.42 -3.31
C THR A 28 -9.93 8.24 -2.91
N LEU A 29 -10.18 7.62 -1.76
CA LEU A 29 -9.46 6.43 -1.33
C LEU A 29 -9.68 5.30 -2.35
N PRO A 30 -8.64 4.53 -2.69
CA PRO A 30 -8.83 3.31 -3.45
C PRO A 30 -9.81 2.39 -2.71
N VAL A 31 -10.68 1.72 -3.46
CA VAL A 31 -11.83 0.94 -2.94
C VAL A 31 -11.47 0.00 -1.78
N ARG A 32 -10.27 -0.59 -1.82
CA ARG A 32 -9.79 -1.51 -0.78
C ARG A 32 -9.51 -0.85 0.58
N PHE A 33 -9.39 0.47 0.63
CA PHE A 33 -9.15 1.26 1.84
C PHE A 33 -10.35 2.11 2.24
N ALA A 34 -11.42 2.15 1.45
CA ALA A 34 -12.61 2.96 1.73
C ALA A 34 -13.46 2.39 2.89
N GLU A 35 -13.58 1.05 2.99
CA GLU A 35 -14.39 0.38 4.00
C GLU A 35 -13.61 -0.74 4.71
N PRO A 36 -13.57 -0.78 6.06
CA PRO A 36 -12.89 -1.83 6.80
C PRO A 36 -13.46 -3.22 6.48
N GLY A 37 -12.65 -4.10 5.89
CA GLY A 37 -13.04 -5.49 5.61
C GLY A 37 -13.69 -5.73 4.24
N MET A 38 -13.70 -4.74 3.34
CA MET A 38 -14.19 -4.93 1.98
C MET A 38 -13.33 -5.94 1.20
N VAL A 39 -13.95 -7.04 0.76
CA VAL A 39 -13.34 -8.03 -0.15
C VAL A 39 -13.96 -7.85 -1.53
N LEU A 40 -13.14 -7.41 -2.50
CA LEU A 40 -13.51 -7.46 -3.91
C LEU A 40 -13.36 -8.91 -4.39
N ALA A 41 -14.48 -9.55 -4.74
CA ALA A 41 -14.57 -10.90 -5.29
C ALA A 41 -14.45 -10.88 -6.81
#